data_AF-A0A7C6V8G2-F1
#
_entry.id   AF-A0A7C6V8G2-F1
#
_cell.length_a   1.000
_cell.length_b   1.000
_cell.length_c   1.000
_cell.angle_alpha   90.00
_cell.angle_beta   90.00
_cell.angle_gamma   90.00
#
_symmetry.space_group_name_H-M   'P 1'
#
loop_
_entity.id
_entity.type
_entity.pdbx_description
1 polymer ?
#
loop_
_entity_poly.entity_id
_entity_poly.type
_entity_poly.pdbx_seq_one_letter_code
_entity_poly.pdbx_strand_id
1 'polypeptide(L)'
;MAILEKTKESISHLTYELVEEKKDIEDYGLVTVYGIRIAEKKDGYEYSKVISDICSNRQKVEKLLEKIKTAKLRPDFLMDIVEDFLVEEYAG
;
A
#
# COMPACT_ATOMS: atom_id res chain seq x y z
N MET A 1 -33.00 28.43 15.86
CA MET A 1 -31.66 27.85 16.16
C MET A 1 -31.87 26.40 16.55
N ALA A 2 -31.53 25.45 15.68
CA ALA A 2 -31.31 24.06 16.05
C ALA A 2 -30.18 23.57 15.16
N ILE A 3 -29.02 23.39 15.79
CA ILE A 3 -27.75 23.01 15.17
C ILE A 3 -27.92 21.57 14.71
N LEU A 4 -27.68 21.31 13.42
CA LEU A 4 -27.60 19.96 12.87
C LEU A 4 -26.61 19.15 13.70
N GLU A 5 -27.11 18.14 14.41
CA GLU A 5 -26.32 17.00 14.86
C GLU A 5 -25.80 16.29 13.60
N LYS A 6 -24.66 16.78 13.07
CA LYS A 6 -23.83 16.01 12.17
C LYS A 6 -23.33 14.83 12.99
N THR A 7 -24.03 13.71 12.90
CA THR A 7 -23.45 12.39 13.07
C THR A 7 -22.10 12.41 12.36
N LYS A 8 -21.03 12.49 13.15
CA LYS A 8 -19.68 12.16 12.71
C LYS A 8 -19.77 10.68 12.37
N GLU A 9 -20.17 10.35 11.14
CA GLU A 9 -19.77 9.10 10.55
C GLU A 9 -18.25 9.09 10.66
N SER A 10 -17.71 8.20 11.49
CA SER A 10 -16.29 7.88 11.49
C SER A 10 -16.00 7.23 10.14
N ILE A 11 -15.86 8.05 9.10
CA ILE A 11 -15.55 7.61 7.74
C ILE A 11 -14.10 7.11 7.82
N SER A 12 -13.95 5.79 7.94
CA SER A 12 -12.67 5.11 7.74
C SER A 12 -12.24 5.34 6.30
N HIS A 13 -11.23 6.18 6.11
CA HIS A 13 -10.71 6.50 4.78
C HIS A 13 -9.43 5.69 4.54
N LEU A 14 -9.48 4.77 3.57
CA LEU A 14 -8.33 4.00 3.13
C LEU A 14 -7.68 4.69 1.93
N THR A 15 -6.39 4.98 2.06
CA THR A 15 -5.55 5.55 1.01
C THR A 15 -4.51 4.50 0.60
N TYR A 16 -4.31 4.34 -0.71
CA TYR A 16 -3.37 3.38 -1.29
C TYR A 16 -2.41 4.16 -2.20
N GLU A 17 -1.12 4.05 -1.95
CA GLU A 17 -0.09 4.79 -2.68
C GLU A 17 0.98 3.81 -3.19
N LEU A 18 1.44 4.06 -4.43
CA LEU A 18 2.63 3.45 -4.97
C LEU A 18 3.85 4.21 -4.44
N VAL A 19 4.81 3.50 -3.87
CA VAL A 19 6.08 4.07 -3.40
C VAL A 19 7.13 3.76 -4.46
N GLU A 20 7.89 4.76 -4.89
CA GLU A 20 9.05 4.59 -5.76
C GLU A 20 10.31 4.92 -4.95
N GLU A 21 11.26 4.00 -4.92
CA GLU A 21 12.54 4.16 -4.24
C GLU A 21 13.68 3.84 -5.22
N LYS A 22 14.75 4.65 -5.18
CA LYS A 22 15.95 4.39 -5.96
C LYS A 22 16.99 3.79 -5.04
N LYS A 23 17.36 2.54 -5.28
CA LYS A 23 18.42 1.85 -4.56
C LYS A 23 19.66 1.81 -5.42
N ASP A 24 20.78 2.20 -4.81
CA ASP A 24 22.09 1.95 -5.39
C ASP A 24 22.50 0.53 -4.99
N ILE A 25 22.64 -0.35 -5.98
CA ILE A 25 23.07 -1.72 -5.78
C ILE A 25 24.52 -1.81 -6.27
N GLU A 26 25.43 -2.22 -5.39
CA GLU A 26 26.83 -2.48 -5.76
C GLU A 26 26.86 -3.43 -6.98
N ASP A 27 27.72 -3.13 -7.96
CA ASP A 27 27.82 -3.76 -9.29
C ASP A 27 26.70 -3.50 -10.32
N TYR A 28 25.50 -3.06 -9.91
CA TYR A 28 24.36 -2.85 -10.82
C TYR A 28 23.97 -1.37 -11.01
N GLY A 29 24.44 -0.49 -10.13
CA GLY A 29 24.13 0.95 -10.13
C GLY A 29 22.75 1.27 -9.56
N LEU A 30 22.21 2.42 -9.95
CA LEU A 30 20.90 2.91 -9.49
C LEU A 30 19.75 2.11 -10.12
N VAL A 31 19.10 1.29 -9.30
CA VAL A 31 17.90 0.52 -9.65
C VAL A 31 16.69 1.18 -8.99
N THR A 32 15.62 1.36 -9.78
CA THR A 32 14.33 1.80 -9.24
C THR A 32 13.53 0.59 -8.77
N VAL A 33 13.10 0.61 -7.51
CA VAL A 33 12.26 -0.39 -6.89
C VAL A 33 10.95 0.24 -6.45
N TYR A 34 9.89 -0.56 -6.53
CA TYR A 34 8.53 -0.11 -6.24
C TYR A 34 7.98 -0.82 -5.02
N GLY A 35 7.24 -0.08 -4.21
CA GLY A 35 6.59 -0.52 -2.99
C GLY A 35 5.15 -0.05 -2.90
N ILE A 36 4.48 -0.41 -1.81
CA ILE A 36 3.08 -0.06 -1.57
C ILE A 36 2.96 0.53 -0.17
N ARG A 37 2.16 1.60 -0.06
CA ARG A 37 1.71 2.17 1.21
C ARG A 37 0.20 2.09 1.30
N ILE A 38 -0.29 1.59 2.42
CA ILE A 38 -1.71 1.67 2.79
C ILE A 38 -1.81 2.52 4.05
N ALA A 39 -2.69 3.52 4.03
CA ALA A 39 -3.03 4.33 5.20
C ALA A 39 -4.52 4.26 5.48
N GLU A 40 -4.89 4.00 6.74
CA GLU A 40 -6.25 4.05 7.25
C GLU A 40 -6.38 5.24 8.19
N LYS A 41 -7.25 6.20 7.86
CA LYS A 41 -7.64 7.28 8.76
C LYS A 41 -8.93 6.92 9.47
N LYS A 42 -8.87 6.82 10.80
CA LYS A 42 -10.03 6.53 11.65
C LYS A 42 -10.01 7.42 12.89
N ASP A 43 -11.10 8.13 13.14
CA ASP A 43 -11.29 8.97 14.33
C ASP A 43 -10.17 10.00 14.60
N GLY A 44 -9.52 10.49 13.52
CA GLY A 44 -8.41 11.45 13.60
C GLY A 44 -7.02 10.83 13.75
N TYR A 45 -6.93 9.50 13.86
CA TYR A 45 -5.68 8.76 13.86
C TYR A 45 -5.39 8.20 12.45
N GLU A 46 -4.16 8.35 11.98
CA GLU A 46 -3.67 7.73 10.75
C GLU A 46 -2.83 6.51 11.11
N TYR A 47 -3.29 5.32 10.74
CA TYR A 47 -2.51 4.10 10.80
C TYR A 47 -2.01 3.79 9.39
N SER A 48 -0.71 3.77 9.17
CA SER A 48 -0.15 3.46 7.86
C SER A 48 0.92 2.39 7.93
N LYS A 49 0.94 1.53 6.91
CA LYS A 49 1.97 0.51 6.71
C LYS A 49 2.55 0.70 5.32
N VAL A 50 3.87 0.61 5.25
CA VAL A 50 4.65 0.74 4.02
C VAL A 50 5.48 -0.50 3.87
N ILE A 51 5.46 -1.08 2.68
CA ILE A 51 6.43 -2.08 2.26
C ILE A 51 7.14 -1.50 1.04
N SER A 52 8.38 -1.09 1.25
CA SER A 52 9.29 -0.69 0.17
C SER A 52 9.93 -1.92 -0.48
N ASP A 53 10.49 -1.73 -1.67
CA ASP A 53 11.31 -2.75 -2.34
C ASP A 53 10.60 -4.09 -2.58
N ILE A 54 9.35 -4.04 -3.08
CA ILE A 54 8.59 -5.23 -3.44
C ILE A 54 9.11 -5.81 -4.76
N CYS A 55 9.24 -4.95 -5.78
CA CYS A 55 9.67 -5.35 -7.11
C CYS A 55 10.16 -4.15 -7.92
N SER A 56 11.12 -4.33 -8.83
CA SER A 56 11.54 -3.31 -9.80
C SER A 56 10.58 -3.14 -10.98
N ASN A 57 9.57 -4.01 -11.12
CA ASN A 57 8.56 -3.92 -12.15
C ASN A 57 7.33 -3.13 -11.68
N ARG A 58 7.27 -1.85 -12.08
CA ARG A 58 6.15 -0.94 -11.77
C ARG A 58 4.78 -1.53 -12.08
N GLN A 59 4.58 -2.12 -13.26
CA GLN A 59 3.26 -2.61 -13.69
C GLN A 59 2.76 -3.75 -12.79
N LYS A 60 3.66 -4.59 -12.27
CA LYS A 60 3.29 -5.66 -11.34
C LYS A 60 2.83 -5.09 -10.00
N VAL A 61 3.56 -4.11 -9.48
CA VAL A 61 3.20 -3.44 -8.22
C VAL A 61 1.92 -2.63 -8.37
N GLU A 62 1.68 -1.98 -9.51
CA GLU A 62 0.40 -1.31 -9.81
C GLU A 62 -0.77 -2.30 -9.85
N LYS A 63 -0.61 -3.48 -10.48
CA LYS A 63 -1.64 -4.54 -10.45
C LYS A 63 -1.92 -5.04 -9.03
N LEU A 64 -0.88 -5.22 -8.22
CA LEU A 64 -1.02 -5.58 -6.81
C LEU A 64 -1.78 -4.49 -6.03
N LEU A 65 -1.44 -3.22 -6.26
CA LEU A 65 -2.11 -2.07 -5.67
C LEU A 65 -3.60 -2.03 -6.06
N GLU A 66 -3.94 -2.31 -7.31
CA GLU A 66 -5.34 -2.41 -7.76
C GLU A 66 -6.10 -3.56 -7.09
N LYS A 67 -5.46 -4.73 -6.93
CA LYS A 67 -6.04 -5.87 -6.19
C LYS A 67 -6.34 -5.46 -4.73
N ILE A 68 -5.36 -4.86 -4.07
CA ILE A 68 -5.46 -4.36 -2.68
C ILE A 68 -6.60 -3.35 -2.55
N LYS A 69 -6.67 -2.38 -3.46
CA LYS A 69 -7.70 -1.34 -3.48
C LYS A 69 -9.10 -1.92 -3.71
N THR A 70 -9.23 -2.87 -4.63
CA THR A 70 -10.50 -3.56 -4.94
C THR A 70 -10.98 -4.40 -3.75
N ALA A 71 -10.06 -5.08 -3.07
CA ALA A 71 -10.34 -5.86 -1.88
C ALA A 71 -10.58 -5.01 -0.62
N LYS A 72 -10.36 -3.68 -0.69
CA LYS A 72 -10.40 -2.75 0.44
C LYS A 72 -9.51 -3.22 1.61
N LEU A 73 -8.30 -3.66 1.29
CA LEU A 73 -7.37 -4.24 2.25
C LEU A 73 -6.90 -3.21 3.27
N ARG A 74 -6.92 -3.61 4.56
CA ARG A 74 -6.40 -2.79 5.65
C ARG A 74 -4.87 -2.91 5.74
N PRO A 75 -4.18 -1.90 6.31
CA PRO A 75 -2.73 -1.90 6.38
C PRO A 75 -2.15 -3.16 7.05
N ASP A 76 -2.83 -3.78 8.01
CA ASP A 76 -2.33 -4.96 8.73
C ASP A 76 -1.98 -6.13 7.80
N PHE A 77 -2.82 -6.36 6.79
CA PHE A 77 -2.73 -7.45 5.82
C PHE A 77 -1.80 -7.15 4.63
N LEU A 78 -1.21 -5.96 4.57
CA LEU A 78 -0.32 -5.58 3.47
C LEU A 78 0.89 -6.53 3.37
N MET A 79 1.37 -7.05 4.50
CA MET A 79 2.51 -7.96 4.49
C MET A 79 2.14 -9.33 3.92
N ASP A 80 1.05 -9.92 4.38
CA ASP A 80 0.60 -11.23 3.91
C ASP A 80 0.36 -11.24 2.40
N ILE A 81 -0.29 -10.20 1.84
CA ILE A 81 -0.56 -10.16 0.41
C ILE A 81 0.70 -9.89 -0.43
N VAL A 82 1.66 -9.15 0.11
CA VAL A 82 2.95 -8.92 -0.57
C VAL A 82 3.78 -10.19 -0.56
N GLU A 83 3.81 -10.94 0.56
CA GLU A 83 4.48 -12.23 0.65
C GLU A 83 3.88 -13.25 -0.33
N ASP A 84 2.55 -13.35 -0.38
CA ASP A 84 1.84 -14.23 -1.34
C ASP A 84 2.22 -13.88 -2.78
N PHE A 85 2.21 -12.59 -3.13
CA PHE A 85 2.63 -12.09 -4.44
C PHE A 85 4.08 -12.45 -4.78
N LEU A 86 5.00 -12.30 -3.83
CA LEU A 86 6.41 -12.66 -4.04
C LEU A 86 6.56 -14.18 -4.25
N VAL A 87 5.86 -15.00 -3.47
CA VAL A 87 5.90 -16.46 -3.62
C VAL A 87 5.36 -16.89 -4.98
N GLU A 88 4.23 -16.34 -5.44
CA GLU A 88 3.69 -16.61 -6.78
C GLU A 88 4.71 -16.29 -7.90
N GLU A 89 5.48 -15.22 -7.73
CA GLU A 89 6.48 -14.76 -8.72
C GLU A 89 7.73 -15.64 -8.78
N TYR A 90 8.14 -16.25 -7.66
CA TYR A 90 9.29 -17.18 -7.62
C TYR A 90 8.91 -18.64 -7.87
N ALA A 91 7.62 -18.97 -7.86
CA ALA A 91 7.11 -20.31 -8.18
C ALA A 91 6.89 -20.54 -9.68
N GLY A 92 7.02 -19.50 -10.51
CA GLY A 92 6.79 -19.50 -11.97
C GLY A 92 8.02 -19.74 -12.82
#